data_AF-A0A945VUS0-F1
#
_entry.id   AF-A0A945VUS0-F1
#
_cell.length_a   1.000
_cell.length_b   1.000
_cell.length_c   1.000
_cell.angle_alpha   90.00
_cell.angle_beta   90.00
_cell.angle_gamma   90.00
#
_symmetry.space_group_name_H-M   'P 1'
#
loop_
_entity.id
_entity.type
_entity.pdbx_description
1 polymer ?
#
loop_
_entity_poly.entity_id
_entity_poly.type
_entity_poly.pdbx_seq_one_letter_code
_entity_poly.pdbx_strand_id
1 'polypeptide(L)'
;SAAQRWCTKKLKLDPFEKYFGDDKVINYVGIRADENRLGYLSTSDQVETVFPFVDDNIDKNGVMRILNESGVGYPDYYKWRSRSGCYFCFYQRKEEWVGLKENHPELFEKAKKYEQGDFKWRQDMKLSDLDDPKVVQKIKDAAEKEIEGKRKLRPGATLLEVLDEVRDADDVEKPCLICHL
;
A
#
# COMPACT_ATOMS: atom_id res chain seq x y z
N SER A 1 13.86 -0.72 8.30
CA SER A 1 13.73 -0.50 6.85
C SER A 1 13.16 -1.76 6.22
N ALA A 2 12.32 -1.66 5.18
CA ALA A 2 11.98 -2.82 4.36
C ALA A 2 13.28 -3.36 3.72
N ALA A 3 14.00 -4.21 4.46
CA ALA A 3 15.14 -4.96 3.96
C ALA A 3 14.75 -5.49 2.58
N GLN A 4 15.52 -5.08 1.56
CA GLN A 4 15.10 -5.12 0.16
C GLN A 4 14.47 -6.46 -0.19
N ARG A 5 13.14 -6.48 -0.24
CA ARG A 5 12.35 -7.68 -0.56
C ARG A 5 12.81 -8.17 -1.91
N TRP A 6 12.89 -9.49 -2.09
CA TRP A 6 13.29 -10.08 -3.36
C TRP A 6 12.46 -9.51 -4.52
N CYS A 7 11.16 -9.26 -4.32
CA CYS A 7 10.28 -8.70 -5.35
C CYS A 7 10.64 -7.25 -5.71
N THR A 8 11.07 -6.43 -4.75
CA THR A 8 11.56 -5.08 -5.04
C THR A 8 12.82 -5.14 -5.88
N LYS A 9 13.80 -5.95 -5.47
CA LYS A 9 15.06 -6.07 -6.22
C LYS A 9 14.83 -6.71 -7.59
N LYS A 10 14.33 -7.95 -7.61
CA LYS A 10 14.23 -8.79 -8.82
C LYS A 10 13.14 -8.42 -9.80
N LEU A 11 12.02 -7.86 -9.34
CA LEU A 11 10.90 -7.55 -10.22
C LEU A 11 10.76 -6.06 -10.52
N LYS A 12 11.48 -5.18 -9.81
CA LYS A 12 11.40 -3.73 -10.04
C LYS A 12 12.76 -3.14 -10.39
N LEU A 13 13.75 -3.26 -9.51
CA LEU A 13 15.05 -2.60 -9.67
C LEU A 13 15.88 -3.23 -10.79
N ASP A 14 16.16 -4.54 -10.74
CA ASP A 14 16.97 -5.22 -11.76
C ASP A 14 16.38 -5.04 -13.19
N PRO A 15 15.05 -5.17 -13.41
CA PRO A 15 14.46 -4.89 -14.73
C PRO A 15 14.51 -3.43 -15.14
N PHE A 16 14.37 -2.50 -14.19
CA PHE A 16 14.47 -1.07 -14.46
C PHE A 16 15.90 -0.69 -14.89
N GLU A 17 16.92 -1.18 -14.18
CA GLU A 17 18.33 -1.01 -14.51
C GLU A 17 18.67 -1.58 -15.89
N LYS A 18 18.17 -2.79 -16.19
CA LYS A 18 18.34 -3.39 -17.52
C LYS A 18 17.65 -2.59 -18.63
N TYR A 19 16.53 -1.94 -18.33
CA TYR A 19 15.76 -1.19 -19.33
C TYR A 19 16.49 0.07 -19.79
N PHE A 20 17.11 0.83 -18.88
CA PHE A 20 17.84 2.04 -19.26
C PHE A 20 19.29 1.79 -19.68
N GLY A 21 19.91 0.67 -19.26
CA GLY A 21 21.25 0.32 -19.71
C GLY A 21 22.28 1.39 -19.35
N ASP A 22 22.87 2.02 -20.38
CA ASP A 22 23.86 3.09 -20.21
C ASP A 22 23.29 4.51 -20.41
N ASP A 23 21.99 4.63 -20.65
CA ASP A 23 21.34 5.92 -20.88
C ASP A 23 21.26 6.74 -19.60
N LYS A 24 21.42 8.06 -19.74
CA LYS A 24 21.14 9.00 -18.64
C LYS A 24 19.63 9.11 -18.43
N VAL A 25 19.17 8.89 -17.20
CA VAL A 25 17.76 8.89 -16.84
C VAL A 25 17.48 9.93 -15.77
N ILE A 26 16.45 10.73 -15.98
CA ILE A 26 15.83 11.53 -14.92
C ILE A 26 14.62 10.74 -14.40
N ASN A 27 14.72 10.24 -13.18
CA ASN A 27 13.72 9.42 -12.51
C ASN A 27 12.86 10.27 -11.58
N TYR A 28 11.66 10.63 -12.04
CA TYR A 28 10.69 11.35 -11.23
C TYR A 28 9.97 10.41 -10.27
N VAL A 29 10.12 10.65 -8.97
CA VAL A 29 9.51 9.84 -7.93
C VAL A 29 8.46 10.66 -7.19
N GLY A 30 7.20 10.22 -7.27
CA GLY A 30 6.06 10.85 -6.58
C GLY A 30 5.99 10.54 -5.09
N ILE A 31 7.12 10.69 -4.38
CA ILE A 31 7.14 10.65 -2.91
C ILE A 31 6.59 11.97 -2.39
N ARG A 32 5.65 11.93 -1.44
CA ARG A 32 4.97 13.15 -0.97
C ARG A 32 5.79 13.88 0.08
N ALA A 33 5.56 15.18 0.25
CA ALA A 33 6.23 15.98 1.28
C ALA A 33 5.97 15.49 2.72
N ASP A 34 4.82 14.84 2.96
CA ASP A 34 4.43 14.31 4.26
C ASP A 34 4.90 12.87 4.54
N GLU A 35 5.58 12.22 3.59
CA GLU A 35 6.10 10.86 3.75
C GLU A 35 7.49 10.86 4.39
N ASN A 36 7.64 10.26 5.58
CA ASN A 36 8.95 10.14 6.25
C ASN A 36 9.74 8.93 5.74
N ARG A 37 10.05 8.92 4.44
CA ARG A 37 10.91 7.92 3.81
C ARG A 37 11.76 8.58 2.73
N LEU A 38 12.89 7.98 2.40
CA LEU A 38 13.62 8.33 1.19
C LEU A 38 13.18 7.35 0.10
N GLY A 39 12.90 7.88 -1.10
CA GLY A 39 12.60 7.06 -2.28
C GLY A 39 13.78 6.16 -2.65
N TYR A 40 13.65 5.42 -3.75
CA TYR A 40 14.83 4.74 -4.31
C TYR A 40 15.84 5.79 -4.77
N LEU A 41 16.99 5.84 -4.09
CA LEU A 41 18.16 6.56 -4.54
C LEU A 41 19.02 5.57 -5.33
N SER A 42 19.12 5.77 -6.64
CA SER A 42 19.99 4.93 -7.45
C SER A 42 21.44 5.16 -7.02
N THR A 43 22.22 4.08 -7.02
CA THR A 43 23.68 4.16 -6.82
C THR A 43 24.42 4.42 -8.14
N SER A 44 23.72 4.44 -9.27
CA SER A 44 24.29 4.75 -10.59
C SER A 44 24.42 6.26 -10.78
N ASP A 45 25.54 6.68 -11.36
CA ASP A 45 25.79 8.06 -11.79
C ASP A 45 24.97 8.45 -13.04
N GLN A 46 24.33 7.47 -13.70
CA GLN A 46 23.46 7.67 -14.85
C GLN A 46 22.03 8.08 -14.46
N VAL A 47 21.63 7.88 -13.20
CA VAL A 47 20.24 8.10 -12.76
C VAL A 47 20.15 9.28 -11.80
N GLU A 48 19.61 10.37 -12.30
CA GLU A 48 19.22 11.52 -11.47
C GLU A 48 17.80 11.29 -10.93
N THR A 49 17.63 11.30 -9.61
CA THR A 49 16.30 11.13 -9.00
C THR A 49 15.76 12.47 -8.53
N VAL A 50 14.54 12.81 -8.94
CA VAL A 50 13.86 14.07 -8.62
C VAL A 50 12.59 13.79 -7.83
N PHE A 51 12.27 14.65 -6.86
CA PHE A 51 11.14 14.48 -5.94
C PHE A 51 10.19 15.69 -5.99
N PRO A 52 9.42 15.87 -7.08
CA PRO A 52 8.65 17.10 -7.30
C PRO A 52 7.69 17.43 -6.16
N PHE A 53 7.02 16.42 -5.59
CA PHE A 53 6.05 16.66 -4.51
C PHE A 53 6.72 17.02 -3.18
N VAL A 54 7.98 16.63 -2.96
CA VAL A 54 8.74 17.12 -1.80
C VAL A 54 9.17 18.55 -2.05
N ASP A 55 9.73 18.84 -3.22
CA ASP A 55 10.23 20.15 -3.60
C ASP A 55 9.12 21.22 -3.59
N ASP A 56 7.92 20.85 -4.06
CA ASP A 56 6.72 21.71 -4.10
C ASP A 56 5.88 21.66 -2.81
N ASN A 57 6.34 20.93 -1.78
CA ASN A 57 5.62 20.74 -0.51
C ASN A 57 4.18 20.23 -0.67
N ILE A 58 3.98 19.28 -1.57
CA ILE A 58 2.70 18.64 -1.89
C ILE A 58 2.52 17.40 -1.00
N ASP A 59 1.54 17.50 -0.10
CA ASP A 59 1.11 16.41 0.77
C ASP A 59 0.09 15.49 0.07
N LYS A 60 -0.43 14.50 0.82
CA LYS A 60 -1.50 13.63 0.33
C LYS A 60 -2.70 14.39 -0.22
N ASN A 61 -3.19 15.40 0.48
CA ASN A 61 -4.36 16.17 0.04
C ASN A 61 -4.08 16.93 -1.26
N GLY A 62 -2.86 17.46 -1.41
CA GLY A 62 -2.38 18.06 -2.64
C GLY A 62 -2.41 17.08 -3.82
N VAL A 63 -1.88 15.86 -3.65
CA VAL A 63 -1.95 14.81 -4.68
C VAL A 63 -3.40 14.48 -5.04
N MET A 64 -4.28 14.31 -4.04
CA MET A 64 -5.69 14.01 -4.28
C MET A 64 -6.39 15.13 -5.06
N ARG A 65 -6.07 16.38 -4.76
CA ARG A 65 -6.57 17.55 -5.50
C ARG A 65 -6.13 17.51 -6.97
N ILE A 66 -4.84 17.30 -7.22
CA ILE A 66 -4.26 17.21 -8.57
C ILE A 66 -4.97 16.12 -9.38
N LEU A 67 -5.20 14.94 -8.80
CA LEU A 67 -5.89 13.83 -9.47
C LEU A 67 -7.34 14.18 -9.86
N ASN A 68 -8.07 14.87 -8.99
CA ASN A 68 -9.45 15.29 -9.30
C ASN A 68 -9.49 16.40 -10.35
N GLU A 69 -8.66 17.43 -10.19
CA GLU A 69 -8.66 18.61 -11.07
C GLU A 69 -8.15 18.28 -12.48
N SER A 70 -7.24 17.31 -12.61
CA SER A 70 -6.76 16.82 -13.91
C SER A 70 -7.76 15.92 -14.65
N GLY A 71 -8.83 15.47 -13.99
CA GLY A 71 -9.79 14.51 -14.54
C GLY A 71 -9.29 13.06 -14.60
N VAL A 72 -8.10 12.77 -14.07
CA VAL A 72 -7.55 11.39 -13.99
C VAL A 72 -8.30 10.57 -12.94
N GLY A 73 -8.65 11.18 -11.81
CA GLY A 73 -9.33 10.52 -10.70
C GLY A 73 -8.48 9.48 -9.99
N TYR A 74 -9.14 8.59 -9.26
CA TYR A 74 -8.47 7.58 -8.44
C TYR A 74 -8.44 6.21 -9.13
N PRO A 75 -7.38 5.42 -8.93
CA PRO A 75 -7.36 4.03 -9.34
C PRO A 75 -8.53 3.22 -8.75
N ASP A 76 -9.26 2.50 -9.60
CA ASP A 76 -10.47 1.75 -9.20
C ASP A 76 -10.22 0.68 -8.14
N TYR A 77 -9.00 0.13 -8.07
CA TYR A 77 -8.67 -0.90 -7.09
C TYR A 77 -8.77 -0.39 -5.64
N TYR A 78 -8.75 0.92 -5.41
CA TYR A 78 -8.97 1.50 -4.07
C TYR A 78 -10.36 1.17 -3.49
N LYS A 79 -11.32 0.80 -4.33
CA LYS A 79 -12.67 0.38 -3.90
C LYS A 79 -12.67 -0.89 -3.03
N TRP A 80 -11.67 -1.75 -3.19
CA TRP A 80 -11.61 -3.06 -2.51
C TRP A 80 -10.22 -3.41 -1.96
N ARG A 81 -9.23 -2.53 -2.14
CA ARG A 81 -7.85 -2.73 -1.69
C ARG A 81 -7.22 -1.42 -1.23
N SER A 82 -6.44 -1.48 -0.16
CA SER A 82 -5.77 -0.31 0.41
C SER A 82 -4.41 -0.02 -0.22
N ARG A 83 -3.61 -1.05 -0.52
CA ARG A 83 -2.22 -0.87 -0.97
C ARG A 83 -1.79 -1.93 -1.99
N SER A 84 -0.83 -1.54 -2.84
CA SER A 84 -0.12 -2.39 -3.82
C SER A 84 -1.00 -3.06 -4.89
N GLY A 85 -0.74 -2.74 -6.16
CA GLY A 85 -1.42 -3.35 -7.31
C GLY A 85 -1.01 -4.80 -7.63
N CYS A 86 0.01 -5.37 -6.97
CA CYS A 86 0.44 -6.74 -7.25
C CYS A 86 -0.60 -7.75 -6.74
N TYR A 87 -1.06 -8.65 -7.60
CA TYR A 87 -2.06 -9.67 -7.23
C TYR A 87 -1.50 -10.77 -6.30
N PHE A 88 -0.19 -10.94 -6.23
CA PHE A 88 0.51 -11.94 -5.40
C PHE A 88 1.34 -11.31 -4.27
N CYS A 89 0.90 -10.17 -3.74
CA CYS A 89 1.62 -9.51 -2.65
C CYS A 89 1.36 -10.23 -1.32
N PHE A 90 2.40 -10.74 -0.68
CA PHE A 90 2.34 -11.42 0.63
C PHE A 90 1.95 -10.49 1.80
N TYR A 91 1.81 -9.18 1.56
CA TYR A 91 1.24 -8.23 2.53
C TYR A 91 -0.24 -7.95 2.32
N GLN A 92 -0.89 -8.57 1.34
CA GLN A 92 -2.34 -8.44 1.18
C GLN A 92 -3.05 -8.92 2.45
N ARG A 93 -3.97 -8.09 2.93
CA ARG A 93 -4.86 -8.42 4.05
C ARG A 93 -5.87 -9.48 3.61
N LYS A 94 -6.54 -10.13 4.57
CA LYS A 94 -7.45 -11.26 4.27
C LYS A 94 -8.61 -10.81 3.38
N GLU A 95 -9.19 -9.67 3.73
CA GLU A 95 -10.22 -8.97 2.98
C GLU A 95 -9.75 -8.55 1.59
N GLU A 96 -8.46 -8.25 1.40
CA GLU A 96 -7.92 -7.90 0.07
C GLU A 96 -7.70 -9.14 -0.81
N TRP A 97 -7.46 -10.32 -0.22
CA TRP A 97 -7.48 -11.60 -0.93
C TRP A 97 -8.90 -12.00 -1.33
N VAL A 98 -9.88 -11.78 -0.45
CA VAL A 98 -11.30 -11.91 -0.78
C VAL A 98 -11.67 -10.95 -1.91
N GLY A 99 -11.28 -9.68 -1.80
CA GLY A 99 -11.50 -8.68 -2.84
C GLY A 99 -10.84 -9.06 -4.17
N LEU A 100 -9.64 -9.64 -4.14
CA LEU A 100 -8.98 -10.16 -5.34
C LEU A 100 -9.79 -11.29 -5.99
N LYS A 101 -10.31 -12.23 -5.19
CA LYS A 101 -11.16 -13.32 -5.68
C LYS A 101 -12.43 -12.80 -6.36
N GLU A 102 -13.03 -11.75 -5.80
CA GLU A 102 -14.30 -11.20 -6.30
C GLU A 102 -14.13 -10.31 -7.54
N ASN A 103 -13.06 -9.50 -7.58
CA ASN A 103 -12.84 -8.53 -8.65
C ASN A 103 -11.95 -9.07 -9.79
N HIS A 104 -11.06 -10.02 -9.51
CA HIS A 104 -10.10 -10.59 -10.46
C HIS A 104 -9.88 -12.11 -10.22
N PRO A 105 -10.92 -12.94 -10.41
CA PRO A 105 -10.87 -14.37 -10.11
C PRO A 105 -9.73 -15.10 -10.85
N GLU A 106 -9.38 -14.68 -12.06
CA GLU A 106 -8.28 -15.25 -12.84
C GLU A 106 -6.90 -14.99 -12.21
N LEU A 107 -6.70 -13.81 -11.61
CA LEU A 107 -5.47 -13.48 -10.90
C LEU A 107 -5.41 -14.19 -9.55
N PHE A 108 -6.56 -14.34 -8.90
CA PHE A 108 -6.69 -15.13 -7.68
C PHE A 108 -6.30 -16.60 -7.91
N GLU A 109 -6.78 -17.21 -9.00
CA GLU A 109 -6.41 -18.59 -9.36
C GLU A 109 -4.92 -18.71 -9.74
N LYS A 110 -4.34 -17.70 -10.40
CA LYS A 110 -2.88 -17.64 -10.60
C LYS A 110 -2.12 -17.57 -9.27
N ALA A 111 -2.59 -16.77 -8.31
CA ALA A 111 -2.00 -16.68 -6.99
C ALA A 111 -2.05 -18.04 -6.27
N LYS A 112 -3.20 -18.73 -6.29
CA LYS A 112 -3.38 -20.07 -5.71
C LYS A 112 -2.36 -21.09 -6.23
N LYS A 113 -2.04 -21.06 -7.53
CA LYS A 113 -1.08 -21.99 -8.14
C LYS A 113 0.34 -21.88 -7.59
N TYR A 114 0.71 -20.76 -6.98
CA TYR A 114 2.02 -20.61 -6.35
C TYR A 114 2.11 -21.27 -4.97
N GLU A 115 0.98 -21.58 -4.30
CA GLU A 115 0.95 -22.26 -2.99
C GLU A 115 1.25 -23.77 -3.12
N GLN A 116 2.48 -24.08 -3.51
CA GLN A 116 2.99 -25.43 -3.72
C GLN A 116 3.86 -25.88 -2.54
N GLY A 117 3.76 -27.17 -2.19
CA GLY A 117 4.46 -27.73 -1.03
C GLY A 117 4.07 -27.02 0.27
N ASP A 118 5.08 -26.55 1.00
CA ASP A 118 4.91 -25.83 2.27
C ASP A 118 4.72 -24.32 2.11
N PHE A 119 4.85 -23.80 0.88
CA PHE A 119 4.69 -22.37 0.64
C PHE A 119 3.22 -21.94 0.74
N LYS A 120 2.98 -20.89 1.51
CA LYS A 120 1.68 -20.20 1.61
C LYS A 120 1.91 -18.70 1.51
N TRP A 121 0.99 -17.99 0.86
CA TRP A 121 1.04 -16.53 0.84
C TRP A 121 0.83 -15.93 2.22
N ARG A 122 0.05 -16.63 3.05
CA ARG A 122 -0.22 -16.28 4.44
C ARG A 122 0.10 -17.47 5.34
N GLN A 123 0.73 -17.19 6.48
CA GLN A 123 1.08 -18.24 7.44
C GLN A 123 -0.16 -18.90 8.06
N ASP A 124 -1.24 -18.13 8.20
CA ASP A 124 -2.45 -18.52 8.92
C ASP A 124 -3.56 -19.11 8.04
N MET A 125 -3.40 -19.16 6.72
CA MET A 125 -4.39 -19.73 5.79
C MET A 125 -3.78 -19.99 4.41
N LYS A 126 -4.36 -20.93 3.66
CA LYS A 126 -4.15 -21.07 2.22
C LYS A 126 -5.22 -20.26 1.48
N LEU A 127 -4.92 -19.87 0.25
CA LEU A 127 -5.91 -19.24 -0.62
C LEU A 127 -7.04 -20.21 -1.01
N SER A 128 -6.79 -21.52 -1.03
CA SER A 128 -7.85 -22.54 -1.19
C SER A 128 -8.93 -22.48 -0.10
N ASP A 129 -8.60 -21.99 1.09
CA ASP A 129 -9.56 -21.90 2.20
C ASP A 129 -10.67 -20.88 1.90
N LEU A 130 -10.41 -19.92 1.00
CA LEU A 130 -11.39 -18.95 0.53
C LEU A 130 -12.42 -19.53 -0.44
N ASP A 131 -12.29 -20.81 -0.84
CA ASP A 131 -13.30 -21.51 -1.63
C ASP A 131 -14.53 -21.88 -0.78
N ASP A 132 -14.40 -21.95 0.55
CA ASP A 132 -15.53 -22.08 1.46
C ASP A 132 -16.20 -20.70 1.70
N PRO A 133 -17.48 -20.51 1.31
CA PRO A 133 -18.20 -19.26 1.54
C PRO A 133 -18.28 -18.85 3.02
N LYS A 134 -18.23 -19.81 3.95
CA LYS A 134 -18.25 -19.51 5.40
C LYS A 134 -16.98 -18.80 5.84
N VAL A 135 -15.84 -19.18 5.28
CA VAL A 135 -14.55 -18.54 5.56
C VAL A 135 -14.54 -17.12 5.00
N VAL A 136 -15.03 -16.94 3.76
CA VAL A 136 -15.17 -15.62 3.13
C VAL A 136 -16.06 -14.71 3.97
N GLN A 137 -17.23 -15.18 4.39
CA GLN A 137 -18.15 -14.39 5.21
C GLN A 137 -17.51 -13.98 6.54
N LYS A 138 -16.85 -14.93 7.24
CA LYS A 138 -16.15 -14.65 8.49
C LYS A 138 -15.08 -13.57 8.34
N ILE A 139 -14.35 -13.55 7.22
CA ILE A 139 -13.33 -12.52 6.94
C ILE A 139 -13.99 -11.16 6.70
N LYS A 140 -15.08 -11.12 5.92
CA LYS A 140 -15.83 -9.88 5.68
C LYS A 140 -16.40 -9.29 6.98
N ASP A 141 -17.01 -10.12 7.81
CA ASP A 141 -17.57 -9.71 9.11
C ASP A 141 -16.47 -9.17 10.04
N ALA A 142 -15.28 -9.78 10.02
CA ALA A 142 -14.14 -9.32 10.81
C ALA A 142 -13.62 -7.95 10.32
N ALA A 143 -13.51 -7.76 9.01
CA ALA A 143 -13.09 -6.50 8.41
C ALA A 143 -14.11 -5.38 8.66
N GLU A 144 -15.41 -5.68 8.57
CA GLU A 144 -16.47 -4.72 8.88
C GLU A 144 -16.44 -4.30 10.35
N LYS A 145 -16.26 -5.26 11.28
CA LYS A 145 -16.07 -4.95 12.71
C LYS A 145 -14.85 -4.09 12.99
N GLU A 146 -13.74 -4.30 12.25
CA GLU A 146 -12.55 -3.47 12.38
C GLU A 146 -12.83 -2.03 11.91
N ILE A 147 -13.52 -1.87 10.77
CA ILE A 147 -13.93 -0.55 10.26
C ILE A 147 -14.89 0.14 11.23
N GLU A 148 -15.88 -0.58 11.74
CA GLU A 148 -16.83 -0.04 12.72
C GLU A 148 -16.12 0.35 14.03
N GLY A 149 -15.17 -0.46 14.48
CA GLY A 149 -14.34 -0.15 15.64
C GLY A 149 -13.48 1.10 15.48
N LYS A 150 -13.01 1.38 14.25
CA LYS A 150 -12.30 2.63 13.91
C LYS A 150 -13.24 3.83 13.73
N ARG A 151 -14.49 3.61 13.32
CA ARG A 151 -15.50 4.68 13.15
C ARG A 151 -16.15 5.11 14.47
N LYS A 152 -16.23 4.20 15.44
CA LYS A 152 -16.79 4.50 16.77
C LYS A 152 -15.75 5.25 17.59
N LEU A 153 -15.87 6.58 17.60
CA LEU A 153 -15.20 7.44 18.57
C LEU A 153 -15.44 6.87 19.97
N ARG A 154 -14.37 6.45 20.64
CA ARG A 154 -14.47 5.94 22.00
C ARG A 154 -14.90 7.10 22.91
N PRO A 155 -15.92 6.94 23.77
CA PRO A 155 -16.24 7.96 24.77
C PRO A 155 -15.01 8.24 25.64
N GLY A 156 -14.52 9.48 25.64
CA GLY A 156 -13.28 9.87 26.32
C GLY A 156 -12.02 9.83 25.45
N ALA A 157 -12.13 9.57 24.14
CA ALA A 157 -11.02 9.71 23.21
C ALA A 157 -10.51 11.16 23.19
N THR A 158 -9.20 11.30 23.32
CA THR A 158 -8.49 12.57 23.20
C THR A 158 -8.58 13.09 21.77
N LEU A 159 -8.52 14.40 21.59
CA LEU A 159 -8.47 15.02 20.25
C LEU A 159 -7.35 14.43 19.38
N LEU A 160 -6.26 14.00 20.02
CA LEU A 160 -5.13 13.33 19.38
C LEU A 160 -5.51 11.98 18.76
N GLU A 161 -6.24 11.15 19.50
CA GLU A 161 -6.72 9.84 19.04
C GLU A 161 -7.73 10.01 17.89
N VAL A 162 -8.55 11.04 17.94
CA VAL A 162 -9.49 11.38 16.86
C VAL A 162 -8.76 11.84 15.60
N LEU A 163 -7.68 12.62 15.74
CA LEU A 163 -6.89 13.10 14.61
C LEU A 163 -6.00 12.00 13.99
N ASP A 164 -5.47 11.08 14.80
CA ASP A 164 -4.74 9.89 14.33
C ASP A 164 -5.66 8.87 13.63
N GLU A 165 -6.95 8.80 13.97
CA GLU A 165 -7.93 7.96 13.28
C GLU A 165 -8.33 8.50 11.88
N VAL A 166 -8.26 9.84 11.70
CA VAL A 166 -8.54 10.51 10.41
C VAL A 166 -7.31 10.51 9.50
N ARG A 167 -6.09 10.48 10.06
CA ARG A 167 -4.87 10.23 9.27
C ARG A 167 -4.78 8.74 9.00
N ASP A 168 -4.89 8.34 7.73
CA ASP A 168 -4.68 6.95 7.33
C ASP A 168 -3.43 6.38 8.03
N ALA A 169 -3.62 5.26 8.75
CA ALA A 169 -2.72 4.66 9.73
C ALA A 169 -1.31 4.24 9.22
N ASP A 170 -0.92 4.70 8.04
CA ASP A 170 0.30 4.34 7.34
C ASP A 170 1.28 5.51 7.12
N ASP A 171 0.90 6.77 7.39
CA ASP A 171 1.82 7.91 7.37
C ASP A 171 1.33 8.96 8.39
N VAL A 172 1.99 9.08 9.55
CA VAL A 172 2.75 10.28 9.98
C VAL A 172 3.31 10.06 11.40
N GLU A 173 4.51 10.57 11.58
CA GLU A 173 5.18 10.89 12.84
C GLU A 173 4.22 11.28 13.99
N LYS A 174 4.45 10.72 15.17
CA LYS A 174 3.66 11.02 16.38
C LYS A 174 3.62 12.55 16.60
N PRO A 175 2.46 13.12 16.94
CA PRO A 175 2.32 14.55 17.16
C PRO A 175 3.31 15.05 18.22
N CYS A 176 3.91 16.21 17.94
CA CYS A 176 4.88 16.87 18.80
C CYS A 176 4.24 17.21 20.16
N LEU A 177 4.77 16.63 21.25
CA LEU A 177 4.27 16.79 22.63
C LEU A 177 4.67 18.13 23.28
N ILE A 178 4.95 19.17 22.50
CA ILE A 178 5.48 20.44 23.02
C ILE A 178 4.46 21.23 23.87
N CYS A 179 3.18 20.87 23.84
CA CYS A 179 2.13 21.55 24.60
C CYS A 179 1.63 20.79 25.84
N HIS A 180 2.45 19.90 26.42
CA HIS A 180 2.16 19.22 27.70
C HIS A 180 3.13 19.60 28.84
N LEU A 181 3.59 20.86 28.88
CA LEU A 181 4.13 21.47 30.10
C LEU A 181 3.07 22.34 30.77
#